data_AF-A0A845G948-F1
#
_entry.id   AF-A0A845G948-F1
#
_cell.length_a   1.000
_cell.length_b   1.000
_cell.length_c   1.000
_cell.angle_alpha   90.00
_cell.angle_beta   90.00
_cell.angle_gamma   90.00
#
_symmetry.space_group_name_H-M   'P 1'
#
loop_
_entity.id
_entity.type
_entity.pdbx_description
1 polymer ?
#
loop_
_entity_poly.entity_id
_entity_poly.type
_entity_poly.pdbx_seq_one_letter_code
_entity_poly.pdbx_strand_id
1 'polypeptide(L)'
;MADKAVRKIVIVGGGTAGWMTAAPLALKLGKACDIVLVESPEIGTVGVGEATLPTIRYFNQALGLNLSDFVAKTKATFKLGIEFKDWGHLGNRFFHGFGDFGPDIESRSSYLYWQRLAREIHDMPPYEDWSVAAVMARHHRFTPPSGDQPSASNAYSYAYHFDAGLYAAYLRDYAMARGVARIEGYIDEVEQHAQTGNIAAVKLRDGRRVDGDLFIDCSGFRGLLIEGVYQAGYDDWSAMLPCNSAQAVPCASVERFTPYTVSAAKSAGWTWRIPLRHRTGNGHVYCDGFTSDAEASRVLLDGLDGRALDDPRQLRFTTGRRRKSWIKNCVAIGLSGGFLEPLESTSINMIENAAGWLLELFPDRDFRPELADEFNRRAASRYESVRDFIVLHYKLTKRTDSEFWRYCANMAIPDTLTHQIELFRETGRVVIYDKEGFSASSHIAILAGLGVAPKADDPLIHLMDLRKLHAHYYQLRQVIAQTVNAMPDHTHYVRQLAG
;
A
#
# COMPACT_ATOMS: atom_id res chain seq x y z
N MET A 1 -26.12 16.41 -32.97
CA MET A 1 -26.13 15.94 -31.57
C MET A 1 -25.29 16.92 -30.75
N ALA A 2 -25.73 17.29 -29.55
CA ALA A 2 -24.96 18.20 -28.70
C ALA A 2 -23.62 17.57 -28.30
N ASP A 3 -22.56 18.38 -28.16
CA ASP A 3 -21.27 17.92 -27.65
C ASP A 3 -21.40 17.52 -26.17
N LYS A 4 -21.17 16.24 -25.90
CA LYS A 4 -21.28 15.63 -24.57
C LYS A 4 -19.93 15.34 -23.92
N ALA A 5 -18.81 15.67 -24.56
CA ALA A 5 -17.51 15.40 -23.98
C ALA A 5 -17.30 16.22 -22.69
N VAL A 6 -16.70 15.62 -21.67
CA VAL A 6 -16.19 16.33 -20.49
C VAL A 6 -15.06 17.26 -20.96
N ARG A 7 -15.25 18.57 -20.81
CA ARG A 7 -14.29 19.60 -21.26
C ARG A 7 -13.46 20.18 -20.13
N LYS A 8 -13.92 20.08 -18.89
CA LYS A 8 -13.20 20.61 -17.73
C LYS A 8 -13.28 19.70 -16.51
N ILE A 9 -12.12 19.36 -15.95
CA ILE A 9 -11.99 18.58 -14.71
C ILE A 9 -11.46 19.50 -13.62
N VAL A 10 -12.10 19.46 -12.45
CA VAL A 10 -11.64 20.15 -11.24
C VAL A 10 -11.24 19.13 -10.19
N ILE A 11 -9.95 19.09 -9.86
CA ILE A 11 -9.39 18.25 -8.80
C ILE A 11 -9.31 19.10 -7.54
N VAL A 12 -9.96 18.66 -6.46
CA VAL A 12 -10.02 19.38 -5.19
C VAL A 12 -9.15 18.68 -4.17
N GLY A 13 -8.04 19.32 -3.80
CA GLY A 13 -7.01 18.75 -2.92
C GLY A 13 -5.78 18.34 -3.71
N GLY A 14 -4.62 18.71 -3.19
CA GLY A 14 -3.32 18.39 -3.76
C GLY A 14 -2.69 17.15 -3.15
N GLY A 15 -1.42 17.29 -2.74
CA GLY A 15 -0.64 16.19 -2.19
C GLY A 15 -0.54 15.01 -3.15
N THR A 16 -0.30 13.82 -2.59
CA THR A 16 -0.13 12.60 -3.39
C THR A 16 -1.40 12.27 -4.17
N ALA A 17 -2.59 12.33 -3.56
CA ALA A 17 -3.85 11.98 -4.23
C ALA A 17 -4.17 12.88 -5.42
N GLY A 18 -4.10 14.20 -5.25
CA GLY A 18 -4.40 15.16 -6.31
C GLY A 18 -3.42 15.06 -7.48
N TRP A 19 -2.11 15.05 -7.18
CA TRP A 19 -1.08 15.07 -8.24
C TRP A 19 -0.88 13.71 -8.91
N MET A 20 -1.09 12.58 -8.21
CA MET A 20 -1.17 11.26 -8.85
C MET A 20 -2.42 11.09 -9.70
N THR A 21 -3.50 11.84 -9.44
CA THR A 21 -4.68 11.84 -10.32
C THR A 21 -4.47 12.75 -11.53
N ALA A 22 -3.94 13.96 -11.31
CA ALA A 22 -3.73 14.94 -12.36
C ALA A 22 -2.73 14.47 -13.44
N ALA A 23 -1.64 13.81 -13.03
CA ALA A 23 -0.57 13.40 -13.95
C ALA A 23 -1.03 12.46 -15.09
N PRO A 24 -1.72 11.33 -14.82
CA PRO A 24 -2.19 10.44 -15.88
C PRO A 24 -3.35 11.04 -16.67
N LEU A 25 -4.24 11.82 -16.05
CA LEU A 25 -5.30 12.56 -16.77
C LEU A 25 -4.70 13.55 -17.78
N ALA A 26 -3.72 14.35 -17.35
CA ALA A 26 -3.02 15.30 -18.23
C ALA A 26 -2.30 14.61 -19.38
N LEU A 27 -1.67 13.45 -19.11
CA LEU A 27 -1.03 12.65 -20.15
C LEU A 27 -2.02 12.10 -21.19
N LYS A 28 -3.20 11.64 -20.75
CA LYS A 28 -4.17 10.96 -21.63
C LYS A 28 -5.10 11.91 -22.36
N LEU A 29 -5.57 12.96 -21.69
CA LEU A 29 -6.55 13.90 -22.25
C LEU A 29 -5.87 15.04 -23.03
N GLY A 30 -4.65 15.43 -22.63
CA GLY A 30 -3.91 16.52 -23.26
C GLY A 30 -4.76 17.78 -23.37
N LYS A 31 -4.80 18.38 -24.57
CA LYS A 31 -5.58 19.61 -24.84
C LYS A 31 -7.08 19.39 -25.06
N ALA A 32 -7.57 18.15 -25.00
CA ALA A 32 -8.99 17.87 -25.22
C ALA A 32 -9.88 18.22 -24.01
N CYS A 33 -9.26 18.36 -22.82
CA CYS A 33 -9.91 18.63 -21.56
C CYS A 33 -9.03 19.53 -20.69
N ASP A 34 -9.58 20.63 -20.18
CA ASP A 34 -8.91 21.52 -19.24
C ASP A 34 -8.91 20.88 -17.85
N ILE A 35 -7.74 20.82 -17.21
CA ILE A 35 -7.61 20.27 -15.86
C ILE A 35 -7.15 21.37 -14.92
N VAL A 36 -7.93 21.60 -13.87
CA VAL A 36 -7.63 22.56 -12.82
C VAL A 36 -7.51 21.81 -11.50
N LEU A 37 -6.41 22.01 -10.78
CA LEU A 37 -6.24 21.49 -9.42
C LEU A 37 -6.26 22.65 -8.43
N VAL A 38 -7.16 22.55 -7.45
CA VAL A 38 -7.29 23.51 -6.36
C VAL A 38 -6.71 22.90 -5.08
N GLU A 39 -5.66 23.50 -4.51
CA GLU A 39 -5.04 23.01 -3.27
C GLU A 39 -4.80 24.14 -2.25
N SER A 40 -4.79 23.78 -0.97
CA SER A 40 -4.53 24.73 0.12
C SER A 40 -3.04 24.71 0.50
N PRO A 41 -2.41 25.87 0.79
CA PRO A 41 -1.02 25.96 1.19
C PRO A 41 -0.73 25.44 2.62
N GLU A 42 -1.73 25.38 3.51
CA GLU A 42 -1.53 25.00 4.92
C GLU A 42 -1.89 23.54 5.25
N ILE A 43 -2.56 22.81 4.35
CA ILE A 43 -2.89 21.40 4.57
C ILE A 43 -1.64 20.56 4.27
N GLY A 44 -0.72 20.54 5.23
CA GLY A 44 0.53 19.80 5.15
C GLY A 44 0.31 18.29 5.07
N THR A 45 1.12 17.62 4.24
CA THR A 45 1.21 16.15 4.22
C THR A 45 1.86 15.63 5.51
N VAL A 46 1.52 14.40 5.91
CA VAL A 46 2.12 13.72 7.08
C VAL A 46 3.66 13.67 7.00
N GLY A 47 4.25 13.69 5.79
CA GLY A 47 5.65 14.09 5.56
C GLY A 47 6.72 13.13 6.11
N VAL A 48 6.34 11.96 6.58
CA VAL A 48 7.20 11.02 7.32
C VAL A 48 7.84 9.94 6.45
N GLY A 49 7.72 10.01 5.12
CA GLY A 49 8.18 8.98 4.20
C GLY A 49 7.14 7.88 4.03
N GLU A 50 6.92 7.46 2.79
CA GLU A 50 5.92 6.45 2.42
C GLU A 50 6.59 5.23 1.79
N ALA A 51 6.03 4.07 2.08
CA ALA A 51 6.37 2.81 1.44
C ALA A 51 5.29 2.46 0.43
N THR A 52 5.66 1.81 -0.67
CA THR A 52 4.70 1.42 -1.72
C THR A 52 4.70 -0.07 -2.01
N LEU A 53 3.81 -0.48 -2.92
CA LEU A 53 3.80 -1.79 -3.59
C LEU A 53 4.46 -1.69 -4.97
N PRO A 54 4.83 -2.82 -5.60
CA PRO A 54 5.52 -2.82 -6.90
C PRO A 54 4.77 -2.10 -8.04
N THR A 55 3.45 -1.95 -7.92
CA THR A 55 2.58 -1.27 -8.89
C THR A 55 3.04 0.15 -9.23
N ILE A 56 3.65 0.86 -8.27
CA ILE A 56 4.20 2.21 -8.49
C ILE A 56 5.24 2.28 -9.60
N ARG A 57 5.96 1.17 -9.85
CA ARG A 57 6.94 1.11 -10.94
C ARG A 57 6.25 1.24 -12.29
N TYR A 58 5.14 0.52 -12.47
CA TYR A 58 4.34 0.57 -13.69
C TYR A 58 3.63 1.92 -13.83
N PHE A 59 3.16 2.49 -12.72
CA PHE A 59 2.61 3.86 -12.71
C PHE A 59 3.64 4.88 -13.21
N ASN A 60 4.85 4.87 -12.64
CA ASN A 60 5.95 5.75 -13.06
C ASN A 60 6.38 5.50 -14.52
N GLN A 61 6.44 4.24 -14.95
CA GLN A 61 6.77 3.86 -16.32
C GLN A 61 5.70 4.34 -17.31
N ALA A 62 4.41 4.23 -16.98
CA ALA A 62 3.31 4.72 -17.80
C ALA A 62 3.35 6.24 -17.98
N LEU A 63 3.87 6.97 -16.97
CA LEU A 63 4.15 8.41 -17.05
C LEU A 63 5.48 8.74 -17.75
N GLY A 64 6.30 7.74 -18.08
CA GLY A 64 7.61 7.94 -18.70
C GLY A 64 8.63 8.61 -17.77
N LEU A 65 8.48 8.45 -16.45
CA LEU A 65 9.41 9.04 -15.48
C LEU A 65 10.75 8.31 -15.53
N ASN A 66 11.84 9.07 -15.58
CA ASN A 66 13.18 8.50 -15.50
C ASN A 66 13.45 8.00 -14.07
N LEU A 67 13.94 6.77 -13.94
CA LEU A 67 14.17 6.15 -12.63
C LEU A 67 15.19 6.92 -11.78
N SER A 68 16.33 7.29 -12.34
CA SER A 68 17.37 8.03 -11.62
C SER A 68 16.87 9.41 -11.17
N ASP A 69 16.14 10.12 -12.04
CA ASP A 69 15.52 11.40 -11.71
C ASP A 69 14.49 11.25 -10.58
N PHE A 70 13.61 10.25 -10.66
CA PHE A 70 12.65 9.92 -9.61
C PHE A 70 13.35 9.63 -8.27
N VAL A 71 14.36 8.76 -8.25
CA VAL A 71 15.10 8.41 -7.02
C VAL A 71 15.81 9.64 -6.43
N ALA A 72 16.38 10.49 -7.29
CA ALA A 72 17.09 11.69 -6.86
C ALA A 72 16.13 12.74 -6.27
N LYS A 73 15.03 13.06 -6.98
CA LYS A 73 14.06 14.09 -6.61
C LYS A 73 13.22 13.70 -5.40
N THR A 74 12.92 12.42 -5.22
CA THR A 74 12.06 11.94 -4.12
C THR A 74 12.84 11.36 -2.94
N LYS A 75 14.18 11.37 -3.03
CA LYS A 75 15.10 10.78 -2.04
C LYS A 75 14.83 9.30 -1.77
N ALA A 76 14.39 8.60 -2.81
CA ALA A 76 13.90 7.24 -2.69
C ALA A 76 14.98 6.22 -2.33
N THR A 77 14.56 5.12 -1.71
CA THR A 77 15.30 3.86 -1.62
C THR A 77 14.43 2.73 -2.16
N PHE A 78 15.02 1.54 -2.35
CA PHE A 78 14.29 0.36 -2.82
C PHE A 78 13.70 -0.46 -1.67
N LYS A 79 12.54 -1.06 -1.92
CA LYS A 79 11.80 -1.92 -1.00
C LYS A 79 11.59 -3.31 -1.62
N LEU A 80 12.01 -4.36 -0.92
CA LEU A 80 11.82 -5.77 -1.30
C LEU A 80 10.63 -6.43 -0.57
N GLY A 81 10.09 -5.77 0.44
CA GLY A 81 9.03 -6.32 1.27
C GLY A 81 8.90 -5.61 2.62
N ILE A 82 8.26 -6.28 3.57
CA ILE A 82 8.07 -5.84 4.95
C ILE A 82 8.57 -6.92 5.90
N GLU A 83 9.43 -6.55 6.84
CA GLU A 83 9.77 -7.39 7.98
C GLU A 83 8.76 -7.14 9.11
N PHE A 84 8.08 -8.19 9.55
CA PHE A 84 7.17 -8.15 10.68
C PHE A 84 7.87 -8.67 11.93
N LYS A 85 7.79 -7.90 13.03
CA LYS A 85 8.36 -8.25 14.34
C LYS A 85 7.28 -8.32 15.40
N ASP A 86 7.34 -9.37 16.20
CA ASP A 86 6.53 -9.59 17.38
C ASP A 86 5.01 -9.69 17.14
N TRP A 87 4.54 -9.90 15.90
CA TRP A 87 3.10 -9.93 15.57
C TRP A 87 2.41 -11.22 16.00
N GLY A 88 2.97 -12.38 15.62
CA GLY A 88 2.40 -13.68 16.01
C GLY A 88 2.56 -13.96 17.50
N HIS A 89 3.77 -13.78 18.01
CA HIS A 89 4.11 -13.83 19.44
C HIS A 89 5.35 -12.96 19.70
N LEU A 90 5.64 -12.64 20.96
CA LEU A 90 6.89 -11.95 21.30
C LEU A 90 8.11 -12.76 20.84
N GLY A 91 9.05 -12.10 20.17
CA GLY A 91 10.23 -12.70 19.54
C GLY A 91 10.02 -13.23 18.12
N ASN A 92 8.78 -13.30 17.61
CA ASN A 92 8.49 -13.76 16.25
C ASN A 92 9.02 -12.75 15.21
N ARG A 93 9.64 -13.25 14.14
CA ARG A 93 10.04 -12.44 12.98
C ARG A 93 9.78 -13.23 11.71
N PHE A 94 9.19 -12.56 10.71
CA PHE A 94 9.00 -13.13 9.38
C PHE A 94 8.99 -12.03 8.31
N PHE A 95 9.14 -12.42 7.05
CA PHE A 95 9.22 -11.48 5.93
C PHE A 95 8.11 -11.68 4.89
N HIS A 96 7.35 -10.61 4.62
CA HIS A 96 6.46 -10.55 3.47
C HIS A 96 7.23 -9.89 2.30
N GLY A 97 7.82 -10.74 1.45
CA GLY A 97 8.59 -10.31 0.30
C GLY A 97 7.75 -10.13 -0.97
N PHE A 98 8.22 -9.27 -1.88
CA PHE A 98 7.69 -9.17 -3.23
C PHE A 98 8.28 -10.28 -4.11
N GLY A 99 7.73 -11.48 -3.99
CA GLY A 99 8.17 -12.66 -4.72
C GLY A 99 7.46 -13.91 -4.19
N ASP A 100 7.77 -15.06 -4.78
CA ASP A 100 7.29 -16.35 -4.31
C ASP A 100 8.34 -17.06 -3.43
N PHE A 101 8.13 -18.36 -3.22
CA PHE A 101 9.00 -19.25 -2.46
C PHE A 101 9.65 -20.28 -3.38
N GLY A 102 9.94 -19.89 -4.62
CA GLY A 102 10.38 -20.77 -5.70
C GLY A 102 9.25 -21.05 -6.70
N PRO A 103 9.62 -21.58 -7.88
CA PRO A 103 8.66 -21.84 -8.95
C PRO A 103 7.63 -22.89 -8.53
N ASP A 104 6.46 -22.82 -9.15
CA ASP A 104 5.45 -23.86 -9.04
C ASP A 104 6.00 -25.19 -9.56
N ILE A 105 5.64 -26.28 -8.87
CA ILE A 105 6.01 -27.64 -9.25
C ILE A 105 4.70 -28.40 -9.52
N GLU A 106 4.55 -28.93 -10.73
CA GLU A 106 3.30 -29.61 -11.17
C GLU A 106 2.05 -28.75 -10.89
N SER A 107 2.12 -27.46 -11.23
CA SER A 107 1.05 -26.46 -11.04
C SER A 107 0.59 -26.27 -9.59
N ARG A 108 1.49 -26.48 -8.63
CA ARG A 108 1.27 -26.25 -7.20
C ARG A 108 2.38 -25.39 -6.64
N SER A 109 2.00 -24.54 -5.68
CA SER A 109 2.93 -23.69 -4.95
C SER A 109 4.09 -24.50 -4.39
N SER A 110 5.32 -24.03 -4.62
CA SER A 110 6.52 -24.57 -3.98
C SER A 110 6.37 -24.69 -2.46
N TYR A 111 5.68 -23.74 -1.83
CA TYR A 111 5.44 -23.77 -0.38
C TYR A 111 4.81 -25.09 0.13
N LEU A 112 3.89 -25.69 -0.63
CA LEU A 112 3.29 -26.97 -0.25
C LEU A 112 4.31 -28.11 -0.24
N TYR A 113 5.23 -28.13 -1.20
CA TYR A 113 6.32 -29.11 -1.24
C TYR A 113 7.35 -28.86 -0.15
N TRP A 114 7.69 -27.59 0.12
CA TRP A 114 8.51 -27.24 1.28
C TRP A 114 7.88 -27.74 2.58
N GLN A 115 6.57 -27.57 2.75
CA GLN A 115 5.86 -28.03 3.94
C GLN A 115 5.98 -29.53 4.13
N ARG A 116 5.80 -30.32 3.06
CA ARG A 116 6.03 -31.77 3.11
C ARG A 116 7.45 -32.10 3.54
N LEU A 117 8.45 -31.46 2.92
CA LEU A 117 9.86 -31.66 3.28
C LEU A 117 10.12 -31.30 4.75
N ALA A 118 9.56 -30.20 5.25
CA ALA A 118 9.73 -29.76 6.64
C ALA A 118 9.09 -30.71 7.66
N ARG A 119 8.10 -31.52 7.28
CA ARG A 119 7.52 -32.58 8.12
C ARG A 119 8.33 -33.87 8.06
N GLU A 120 8.86 -34.22 6.89
CA GLU A 120 9.54 -35.51 6.65
C GLU A 120 11.06 -35.46 6.92
N ILE A 121 11.68 -34.28 6.89
CA ILE A 121 13.13 -34.08 7.02
C ILE A 121 13.44 -33.21 8.23
N HIS A 122 14.29 -33.73 9.12
CA HIS A 122 14.79 -33.02 10.29
C HIS A 122 15.67 -31.83 9.86
N ASP A 123 15.58 -30.71 10.60
CA ASP A 123 16.35 -29.47 10.36
C ASP A 123 16.21 -28.87 8.94
N MET A 124 15.05 -29.04 8.31
CA MET A 124 14.76 -28.35 7.05
C MET A 124 14.87 -26.82 7.22
N PRO A 125 15.61 -26.09 6.37
CA PRO A 125 15.69 -24.64 6.43
C PRO A 125 14.30 -23.97 6.33
N PRO A 126 14.13 -22.73 6.84
CA PRO A 126 12.85 -22.03 6.78
C PRO A 126 12.45 -21.72 5.34
N TYR A 127 11.15 -21.71 5.04
CA TYR A 127 10.62 -21.49 3.69
C TYR A 127 11.10 -20.18 3.03
N GLU A 128 11.43 -19.16 3.84
CA GLU A 128 11.99 -17.90 3.36
C GLU A 128 13.32 -18.07 2.61
N ASP A 129 14.08 -19.15 2.84
CA ASP A 129 15.33 -19.42 2.13
C ASP A 129 15.11 -19.74 0.63
N TRP A 130 13.86 -19.99 0.21
CA TRP A 130 13.47 -20.12 -1.19
C TRP A 130 12.81 -18.86 -1.77
N SER A 131 12.68 -17.80 -0.98
CA SER A 131 12.26 -16.49 -1.49
C SER A 131 13.48 -15.62 -1.77
N VAL A 132 13.71 -15.31 -3.05
CA VAL A 132 14.83 -14.44 -3.45
C VAL A 132 14.76 -13.08 -2.74
N ALA A 133 13.55 -12.49 -2.66
CA ALA A 133 13.34 -11.21 -1.98
C ALA A 133 13.69 -11.27 -0.49
N ALA A 134 13.35 -12.35 0.22
CA ALA A 134 13.67 -12.51 1.64
C ALA A 134 15.18 -12.69 1.86
N VAL A 135 15.85 -13.49 1.03
CA VAL A 135 17.30 -13.69 1.11
C VAL A 135 18.06 -12.39 0.78
N MET A 136 17.61 -11.65 -0.24
CA MET A 136 18.14 -10.31 -0.55
C MET A 136 17.98 -9.34 0.62
N ALA A 137 16.77 -9.30 1.21
CA ALA A 137 16.48 -8.45 2.35
C ALA A 137 17.39 -8.78 3.54
N ARG A 138 17.53 -10.06 3.91
CA ARG A 138 18.37 -10.53 5.02
C ARG A 138 19.85 -10.16 4.86
N HIS A 139 20.34 -10.10 3.62
CA HIS A 139 21.74 -9.78 3.31
C HIS A 139 21.96 -8.33 2.85
N HIS A 140 20.93 -7.47 2.93
CA HIS A 140 20.96 -6.07 2.48
C HIS A 140 21.45 -5.90 1.04
N ARG A 141 21.05 -6.82 0.16
CA ARG A 141 21.42 -6.82 -1.26
C ARG A 141 20.31 -6.26 -2.12
N PHE A 142 20.68 -5.60 -3.21
CA PHE A 142 19.71 -5.12 -4.17
C PHE A 142 20.29 -4.95 -5.56
N THR A 143 19.55 -5.42 -6.55
CA THR A 143 19.64 -5.01 -7.95
C THR A 143 18.23 -5.12 -8.54
N PRO A 144 17.87 -4.39 -9.62
CA PRO A 144 16.66 -4.68 -10.36
C PRO A 144 16.71 -6.09 -10.96
N PRO A 145 15.56 -6.78 -11.11
CA PRO A 145 15.44 -8.02 -11.86
C PRO A 145 16.06 -7.89 -13.26
N SER A 146 16.78 -8.92 -13.69
CA SER A 146 17.45 -8.93 -15.00
C SER A 146 17.37 -10.29 -15.68
N GLY A 147 17.40 -10.26 -17.02
CA GLY A 147 17.27 -11.43 -17.88
C GLY A 147 15.81 -11.80 -18.19
N ASP A 148 15.62 -12.46 -19.33
CA ASP A 148 14.28 -12.79 -19.86
C ASP A 148 13.80 -14.19 -19.46
N GLN A 149 14.72 -15.08 -19.07
CA GLN A 149 14.42 -16.47 -18.69
C GLN A 149 14.22 -16.59 -17.18
N PRO A 150 13.23 -17.38 -16.69
CA PRO A 150 13.01 -17.57 -15.26
C PRO A 150 14.27 -18.06 -14.53
N SER A 151 14.71 -17.32 -13.52
CA SER A 151 15.87 -17.65 -12.70
C SER A 151 15.89 -16.87 -11.38
N ALA A 152 16.85 -17.15 -10.50
CA ALA A 152 17.02 -16.38 -9.26
C ALA A 152 17.32 -14.88 -9.50
N SER A 153 17.81 -14.48 -10.69
CA SER A 153 18.08 -13.06 -10.99
C SER A 153 16.83 -12.25 -11.32
N ASN A 154 15.67 -12.90 -11.54
CA ASN A 154 14.41 -12.24 -11.87
C ASN A 154 13.15 -12.81 -11.17
N ALA A 155 13.29 -13.79 -10.27
CA ALA A 155 12.20 -14.37 -9.47
C ALA A 155 11.76 -13.49 -8.28
N TYR A 156 11.80 -12.16 -8.42
CA TYR A 156 11.36 -11.20 -7.41
C TYR A 156 10.91 -9.90 -8.06
N SER A 157 10.19 -9.09 -7.29
CA SER A 157 9.85 -7.72 -7.63
C SER A 157 10.34 -6.78 -6.53
N TYR A 158 10.14 -5.48 -6.74
CA TYR A 158 10.52 -4.45 -5.79
C TYR A 158 9.60 -3.25 -5.92
N ALA A 159 9.63 -2.40 -4.90
CA ALA A 159 8.93 -1.12 -4.82
C ALA A 159 9.88 -0.04 -4.27
N TYR A 160 9.32 1.05 -3.76
CA TYR A 160 10.11 2.17 -3.23
C TYR A 160 9.71 2.55 -1.82
N HIS A 161 10.67 3.13 -1.12
CA HIS A 161 10.40 4.10 -0.06
C HIS A 161 10.71 5.47 -0.62
N PHE A 162 9.87 6.49 -0.41
CA PHE A 162 10.19 7.85 -0.84
C PHE A 162 9.53 8.92 0.05
N ASP A 163 9.98 10.16 -0.10
CA ASP A 163 9.28 11.30 0.48
C ASP A 163 8.05 11.65 -0.37
N ALA A 164 6.85 11.42 0.19
CA ALA A 164 5.59 11.64 -0.51
C ALA A 164 5.35 13.11 -0.89
N GLY A 165 5.84 14.06 -0.10
CA GLY A 165 5.77 15.48 -0.43
C GLY A 165 6.62 15.82 -1.65
N LEU A 166 7.83 15.25 -1.72
CA LEU A 166 8.70 15.40 -2.88
C LEU A 166 8.15 14.69 -4.12
N TYR A 167 7.50 13.54 -3.95
CA TYR A 167 6.84 12.85 -5.06
C TYR A 167 5.63 13.62 -5.59
N ALA A 168 4.79 14.17 -4.71
CA ALA A 168 3.69 15.06 -5.10
C ALA A 168 4.20 16.30 -5.84
N ALA A 169 5.28 16.93 -5.36
CA ALA A 169 5.91 18.07 -6.05
C ALA A 169 6.46 17.67 -7.44
N TYR A 170 7.07 16.50 -7.56
CA TYR A 170 7.57 16.00 -8.85
C TYR A 170 6.44 15.78 -9.85
N LEU A 171 5.33 15.18 -9.41
CA LEU A 171 4.15 14.97 -10.25
C LEU A 171 3.40 16.27 -10.57
N ARG A 172 3.40 17.24 -9.65
CA ARG A 172 2.92 18.58 -9.92
C ARG A 172 3.65 19.19 -11.09
N ASP A 173 4.97 19.23 -11.03
CA ASP A 173 5.78 19.85 -12.07
C ASP A 173 5.58 19.11 -13.42
N TYR A 174 5.48 17.78 -13.37
CA TYR A 174 5.14 16.94 -14.53
C TYR A 174 3.79 17.29 -15.16
N ALA A 175 2.74 17.45 -14.34
CA ALA A 175 1.38 17.71 -14.78
C ALA A 175 1.19 19.15 -15.26
N MET A 176 1.79 20.13 -14.58
CA MET A 176 1.78 21.54 -14.99
C MET A 176 2.48 21.75 -16.32
N ALA A 177 3.59 21.05 -16.58
CA ALA A 177 4.25 21.06 -17.89
C ALA A 177 3.37 20.51 -19.03
N ARG A 178 2.28 19.82 -18.69
CA ARG A 178 1.27 19.29 -19.63
C ARG A 178 -0.03 20.08 -19.66
N GLY A 179 -0.05 21.26 -19.02
CA GLY A 179 -1.17 22.20 -19.09
C GLY A 179 -2.15 22.15 -17.91
N VAL A 180 -1.87 21.37 -16.85
CA VAL A 180 -2.69 21.44 -15.63
C VAL A 180 -2.53 22.80 -14.97
N ALA A 181 -3.64 23.50 -14.74
CA ALA A 181 -3.66 24.76 -14.02
C ALA A 181 -3.71 24.50 -12.51
N ARG A 182 -2.80 25.14 -11.77
CA ARG A 182 -2.75 25.09 -10.30
C ARG A 182 -3.37 26.36 -9.72
N ILE A 183 -4.33 26.19 -8.81
CA ILE A 183 -4.94 27.28 -8.06
C ILE A 183 -4.72 27.03 -6.58
N GLU A 184 -3.98 27.93 -5.93
CA GLU A 184 -3.88 27.91 -4.47
C GLU A 184 -5.06 28.66 -3.84
N GLY A 185 -5.67 28.06 -2.82
CA GLY A 185 -6.66 28.71 -1.96
C GLY A 185 -7.57 27.74 -1.22
N TYR A 186 -8.41 28.29 -0.33
CA TYR A 186 -9.39 27.54 0.45
C TYR A 186 -10.74 27.58 -0.25
N ILE A 187 -11.41 26.42 -0.32
CA ILE A 187 -12.79 26.33 -0.81
C ILE A 187 -13.72 26.55 0.38
N ASP A 188 -14.62 27.52 0.24
CA ASP A 188 -15.62 27.87 1.26
C ASP A 188 -17.02 27.36 0.88
N GLU A 189 -17.35 27.27 -0.42
CA GLU A 189 -18.69 26.88 -0.89
C GLU A 189 -18.60 25.97 -2.13
N VAL A 190 -19.56 25.05 -2.27
CA VAL A 190 -19.74 24.21 -3.45
C VAL A 190 -21.11 24.48 -4.05
N GLU A 191 -21.16 24.86 -5.33
CA GLU A 191 -22.40 25.10 -6.07
C GLU A 191 -22.89 23.83 -6.75
N GLN A 192 -24.20 23.56 -6.68
CA GLN A 192 -24.85 22.47 -7.42
C GLN A 192 -25.81 23.02 -8.47
N HIS A 193 -25.92 22.32 -9.61
CA HIS A 193 -26.98 22.55 -10.57
C HIS A 193 -28.35 22.22 -9.96
N ALA A 194 -29.27 23.18 -9.99
CA ALA A 194 -30.60 23.05 -9.36
C ALA A 194 -31.43 21.88 -9.92
N GLN A 195 -31.25 21.53 -11.20
CA GLN A 195 -32.05 20.50 -11.87
C GLN A 195 -31.43 19.10 -11.73
N THR A 196 -30.11 18.98 -11.89
CA THR A 196 -29.43 17.67 -11.93
C THR A 196 -28.83 17.28 -10.58
N GLY A 197 -28.58 18.25 -9.70
CA GLY A 197 -27.79 18.06 -8.48
C GLY A 197 -26.31 17.76 -8.74
N ASN A 198 -25.82 17.94 -9.97
CA ASN A 198 -24.39 17.82 -10.26
C ASN A 198 -23.64 19.02 -9.67
N ILE A 199 -22.41 18.82 -9.21
CA ILE A 199 -21.55 19.94 -8.82
C ILE A 199 -21.29 20.80 -10.06
N ALA A 200 -21.51 22.11 -9.94
CA ALA A 200 -21.31 23.09 -11.00
C ALA A 200 -19.99 23.85 -10.85
N ALA A 201 -19.60 24.18 -9.60
CA ALA A 201 -18.37 24.90 -9.30
C ALA A 201 -17.98 24.78 -7.82
N VAL A 202 -16.72 25.07 -7.52
CA VAL A 202 -16.24 25.40 -6.18
C VAL A 202 -15.91 26.88 -6.09
N LYS A 203 -16.27 27.53 -4.98
CA LYS A 203 -15.91 28.92 -4.69
C LYS A 203 -14.81 28.97 -3.66
N LEU A 204 -13.76 29.71 -4.00
CA LEU A 204 -12.67 30.00 -3.11
C LEU A 204 -13.05 31.14 -2.15
N ARG A 205 -12.42 31.16 -0.98
CA ARG A 205 -12.59 32.20 0.04
C ARG A 205 -12.33 33.62 -0.47
N ASP A 206 -11.48 33.77 -1.47
CA ASP A 206 -11.18 35.05 -2.11
C ASP A 206 -12.18 35.46 -3.20
N GLY A 207 -13.28 34.72 -3.35
CA GLY A 207 -14.36 35.00 -4.30
C GLY A 207 -14.14 34.42 -5.69
N ARG A 208 -12.98 33.81 -6.00
CA ARG A 208 -12.79 33.12 -7.28
C ARG A 208 -13.73 31.92 -7.38
N ARG A 209 -14.35 31.76 -8.55
CA ARG A 209 -15.23 30.64 -8.88
C ARG A 209 -14.54 29.73 -9.89
N VAL A 210 -14.49 28.43 -9.58
CA VAL A 210 -13.89 27.41 -10.44
C VAL A 210 -14.95 26.39 -10.82
N ASP A 211 -15.50 26.53 -12.02
CA ASP A 211 -16.47 25.61 -12.63
C ASP A 211 -15.78 24.40 -13.28
N GLY A 212 -16.56 23.34 -13.50
CA GLY A 212 -16.10 22.13 -14.18
C GLY A 212 -17.27 21.21 -14.56
N ASP A 213 -16.97 20.22 -15.41
CA ASP A 213 -17.92 19.16 -15.75
C ASP A 213 -17.79 17.97 -14.79
N LEU A 214 -16.55 17.54 -14.51
CA LEU A 214 -16.21 16.43 -13.61
C LEU A 214 -15.38 16.95 -12.44
N PHE A 215 -15.73 16.55 -11.22
CA PHE A 215 -15.02 16.91 -10.00
C PHE A 215 -14.37 15.67 -9.39
N ILE A 216 -13.12 15.81 -8.96
CA ILE A 216 -12.38 14.75 -8.28
C ILE A 216 -12.06 15.23 -6.87
N ASP A 217 -12.63 14.55 -5.89
CA ASP A 217 -12.41 14.85 -4.47
C ASP A 217 -11.14 14.15 -3.99
N CYS A 218 -10.08 14.93 -3.79
CA CYS A 218 -8.83 14.55 -3.15
C CYS A 218 -8.62 15.32 -1.83
N SER A 219 -9.70 15.82 -1.22
CA SER A 219 -9.65 16.79 -0.09
C SER A 219 -9.28 16.18 1.27
N GLY A 220 -8.85 14.93 1.29
CA GLY A 220 -8.49 14.23 2.51
C GLY A 220 -9.71 13.61 3.22
N PHE A 221 -9.56 13.29 4.51
CA PHE A 221 -10.61 12.73 5.36
C PHE A 221 -11.91 13.56 5.39
N ARG A 222 -11.82 14.87 5.12
CA ARG A 222 -12.97 15.76 5.09
C ARG A 222 -14.00 15.35 4.03
N GLY A 223 -13.58 14.75 2.91
CA GLY A 223 -14.47 14.40 1.80
C GLY A 223 -15.34 15.58 1.38
N LEU A 224 -14.72 16.75 1.17
CA LEU A 224 -15.37 18.03 0.99
C LEU A 224 -16.51 17.97 -0.04
N LEU A 225 -16.32 17.21 -1.12
CA LEU A 225 -17.32 17.06 -2.17
C LEU A 225 -18.14 15.78 -1.95
N ILE A 226 -17.49 14.62 -1.89
CA ILE A 226 -18.19 13.33 -1.91
C ILE A 226 -19.07 13.14 -0.67
N GLU A 227 -18.59 13.58 0.48
CA GLU A 227 -19.34 13.56 1.73
C GLU A 227 -20.09 14.89 1.91
N GLY A 228 -19.39 16.02 1.81
CA GLY A 228 -19.98 17.33 2.09
C GLY A 228 -21.18 17.68 1.21
N VAL A 229 -21.18 17.26 -0.06
CA VAL A 229 -22.26 17.55 -1.02
C VAL A 229 -23.22 16.36 -1.13
N TYR A 230 -22.68 15.15 -1.32
CA TYR A 230 -23.48 13.98 -1.66
C TYR A 230 -23.76 13.02 -0.51
N GLN A 231 -23.22 13.27 0.68
CA GLN A 231 -23.48 12.48 1.88
C GLN A 231 -23.29 10.99 1.60
N ALA A 232 -22.19 10.65 0.92
CA ALA A 232 -21.91 9.30 0.48
C ALA A 232 -21.93 8.27 1.61
N GLY A 233 -21.71 8.72 2.85
CA GLY A 233 -21.69 7.89 4.04
C GLY A 233 -20.39 7.10 4.14
N TYR A 234 -20.14 6.57 5.33
CA TYR A 234 -18.90 5.88 5.67
C TYR A 234 -19.22 4.56 6.36
N ASP A 235 -18.58 3.48 5.91
CA ASP A 235 -18.58 2.20 6.58
C ASP A 235 -17.36 2.15 7.52
N ASP A 236 -17.64 2.30 8.81
CA ASP A 236 -16.64 2.24 9.88
C ASP A 236 -16.25 0.78 10.16
N TRP A 237 -14.94 0.52 10.13
CA TRP A 237 -14.34 -0.80 10.35
C TRP A 237 -13.50 -0.89 11.63
N SER A 238 -13.64 0.08 12.55
CA SER A 238 -12.87 0.14 13.80
C SER A 238 -13.04 -1.12 14.67
N ALA A 239 -14.16 -1.84 14.55
CA ALA A 239 -14.38 -3.10 15.26
C ALA A 239 -13.47 -4.27 14.79
N MET A 240 -12.86 -4.17 13.61
CA MET A 240 -11.92 -5.16 13.07
C MET A 240 -10.49 -4.60 12.95
N LEU A 241 -10.34 -3.28 12.85
CA LEU A 241 -9.07 -2.57 12.75
C LEU A 241 -9.08 -1.44 13.78
N PRO A 242 -8.79 -1.74 15.06
CA PRO A 242 -9.06 -0.85 16.19
C PRO A 242 -8.13 0.36 16.29
N CYS A 243 -6.96 0.32 15.64
CA CYS A 243 -6.08 1.48 15.60
C CYS A 243 -6.79 2.67 14.94
N ASN A 244 -6.69 3.85 15.57
CA ASN A 244 -7.40 5.07 15.18
C ASN A 244 -6.52 6.32 15.28
N SER A 245 -5.26 6.13 15.66
CA SER A 245 -4.32 7.19 15.97
C SER A 245 -2.95 6.83 15.42
N ALA A 246 -2.20 7.86 15.01
CA ALA A 246 -0.79 7.69 14.71
C ALA A 246 0.00 8.91 15.18
N GLN A 247 1.23 8.68 15.62
CA GLN A 247 2.23 9.72 15.73
C GLN A 247 3.38 9.40 14.79
N ALA A 248 3.93 10.42 14.14
CA ALA A 248 5.00 10.21 13.18
C ALA A 248 6.12 11.24 13.34
N VAL A 249 7.36 10.77 13.23
CA VAL A 249 8.56 11.59 13.40
C VAL A 249 9.72 11.06 12.53
N PRO A 250 10.39 11.92 11.75
CA PRO A 250 11.62 11.54 11.10
C PRO A 250 12.80 11.51 12.09
N CYS A 251 13.74 10.58 11.90
CA CYS A 251 15.02 10.60 12.59
C CYS A 251 16.19 10.67 11.60
N ALA A 252 17.37 11.04 12.10
CA ALA A 252 18.60 11.08 11.32
C ALA A 252 18.86 9.72 10.65
N SER A 253 19.29 9.72 9.38
CA SER A 253 19.61 8.49 8.67
C SER A 253 20.82 7.80 9.29
N VAL A 254 20.87 6.48 9.15
CA VAL A 254 22.01 5.63 9.55
C VAL A 254 22.88 5.31 8.33
N GLU A 255 24.15 4.98 8.56
CA GLU A 255 25.13 4.78 7.47
C GLU A 255 24.70 3.70 6.46
N ARG A 256 24.11 2.60 6.96
CA ARG A 256 23.54 1.50 6.16
C ARG A 256 22.05 1.40 6.41
N PHE A 257 21.25 1.53 5.36
CA PHE A 257 19.81 1.38 5.45
C PHE A 257 19.32 0.08 4.81
N THR A 258 18.15 -0.38 5.27
CA THR A 258 17.55 -1.67 4.88
C THR A 258 16.79 -1.55 3.56
N PRO A 259 16.80 -2.59 2.69
CA PRO A 259 15.97 -2.62 1.48
C PRO A 259 14.52 -3.04 1.76
N TYR A 260 13.98 -2.72 2.94
CA TYR A 260 12.64 -3.13 3.37
C TYR A 260 12.11 -2.23 4.47
N THR A 261 10.78 -2.21 4.60
CA THR A 261 10.06 -1.58 5.72
C THR A 261 10.08 -2.54 6.92
N VAL A 262 10.15 -2.00 8.14
CA VAL A 262 9.91 -2.80 9.36
C VAL A 262 8.57 -2.40 9.95
N SER A 263 7.76 -3.41 10.28
CA SER A 263 6.55 -3.30 11.10
C SER A 263 6.77 -4.06 12.40
N ALA A 264 6.82 -3.34 13.53
CA ALA A 264 7.06 -3.93 14.85
C ALA A 264 5.85 -3.75 15.77
N ALA A 265 5.23 -4.85 16.17
CA ALA A 265 4.10 -4.87 17.10
C ALA A 265 4.50 -4.32 18.48
N LYS A 266 3.63 -3.50 19.06
CA LYS A 266 3.75 -2.89 20.40
C LYS A 266 2.56 -3.31 21.26
N SER A 267 2.46 -2.81 22.49
CA SER A 267 1.39 -3.20 23.43
C SER A 267 -0.01 -2.79 22.99
N ALA A 268 -0.17 -1.74 22.18
CA ALA A 268 -1.47 -1.19 21.78
C ALA A 268 -1.52 -0.74 20.31
N GLY A 269 -0.75 -1.42 19.45
CA GLY A 269 -0.56 -1.03 18.05
C GLY A 269 0.78 -1.52 17.51
N TRP A 270 1.38 -0.75 16.61
CA TRP A 270 2.66 -1.11 15.97
C TRP A 270 3.41 0.12 15.46
N THR A 271 4.73 -0.01 15.31
CA THR A 271 5.58 1.04 14.76
C THR A 271 6.07 0.68 13.37
N TRP A 272 6.09 1.66 12.46
CA TRP A 272 6.78 1.54 11.17
C TRP A 272 8.15 2.17 11.20
N ARG A 273 9.04 1.66 10.35
CA ARG A 273 10.34 2.24 10.03
C ARG A 273 10.59 2.15 8.52
N ILE A 274 10.77 3.30 7.87
CA ILE A 274 10.87 3.47 6.42
C ILE A 274 12.18 4.22 6.09
N PRO A 275 13.21 3.54 5.57
CA PRO A 275 14.49 4.18 5.28
C PRO A 275 14.47 5.01 3.99
N LEU A 276 14.83 6.29 4.08
CA LEU A 276 15.08 7.17 2.93
C LEU A 276 16.57 7.53 2.85
N ARG A 277 16.99 8.16 1.74
CA ARG A 277 18.40 8.53 1.54
C ARG A 277 18.93 9.54 2.56
N HIS A 278 18.08 10.44 3.06
CA HIS A 278 18.46 11.58 3.90
C HIS A 278 17.91 11.51 5.33
N ARG A 279 16.99 10.59 5.61
CA ARG A 279 16.37 10.38 6.94
C ARG A 279 15.72 9.00 7.02
N THR A 280 15.34 8.57 8.22
CA THR A 280 14.42 7.44 8.40
C THR A 280 13.07 7.96 8.85
N GLY A 281 12.02 7.50 8.17
CA GLY A 281 10.64 7.75 8.53
C GLY A 281 10.15 6.79 9.59
N ASN A 282 9.59 7.30 10.69
CA ASN A 282 9.07 6.47 11.76
C ASN A 282 7.69 6.93 12.17
N GLY A 283 6.91 6.00 12.69
CA GLY A 283 5.66 6.33 13.35
C GLY A 283 5.11 5.16 14.12
N HIS A 284 4.17 5.48 15.01
CA HIS A 284 3.47 4.54 15.87
C HIS A 284 1.99 4.66 15.55
N VAL A 285 1.41 3.61 14.98
CA VAL A 285 -0.03 3.43 14.82
C VAL A 285 -0.55 2.76 16.08
N TYR A 286 -1.58 3.33 16.71
CA TYR A 286 -2.11 2.81 17.97
C TYR A 286 -3.62 3.05 18.12
N CYS A 287 -4.22 2.35 19.07
CA CYS A 287 -5.60 2.56 19.50
C CYS A 287 -5.63 3.37 20.80
N ASP A 288 -6.22 4.56 20.77
CA ASP A 288 -6.30 5.47 21.92
C ASP A 288 -7.14 4.92 23.10
N GLY A 289 -7.98 3.91 22.85
CA GLY A 289 -8.69 3.17 23.88
C GLY A 289 -7.81 2.23 24.71
N PHE A 290 -6.58 1.92 24.24
CA PHE A 290 -5.65 1.00 24.90
C PHE A 290 -4.31 1.64 25.30
N THR A 291 -4.02 2.85 24.82
CA THR A 291 -2.83 3.62 25.23
C THR A 291 -3.06 5.13 25.08
N SER A 292 -2.31 5.94 25.82
CA SER A 292 -2.37 7.41 25.72
C SER A 292 -1.42 7.95 24.65
N ASP A 293 -1.67 9.16 24.16
CA ASP A 293 -0.75 9.84 23.22
C ASP A 293 0.65 10.04 23.77
N ALA A 294 0.78 10.32 25.07
CA ALA A 294 2.07 10.52 25.72
C ALA A 294 2.87 9.21 25.75
N GLU A 295 2.21 8.10 26.07
CA GLU A 295 2.84 6.78 26.07
C GLU A 295 3.16 6.32 24.63
N ALA A 296 2.27 6.57 23.68
CA ALA A 296 2.53 6.28 22.27
C ALA A 296 3.74 7.07 21.73
N SER A 297 3.89 8.33 22.15
CA SER A 297 5.04 9.19 21.84
C SER A 297 6.34 8.63 22.42
N ARG A 298 6.33 8.23 23.69
CA ARG A 298 7.48 7.62 24.35
C ARG A 298 7.91 6.34 23.61
N VAL A 299 6.98 5.45 23.31
CA VAL A 299 7.25 4.21 22.56
C VAL A 299 7.84 4.49 21.17
N LEU A 300 7.37 5.53 20.49
CA LEU A 300 7.90 5.94 19.19
C LEU A 300 9.35 6.46 19.30
N LEU A 301 9.59 7.39 20.22
CA LEU A 301 10.90 8.03 20.40
C LEU A 301 11.96 7.03 20.90
N ASP A 302 11.60 6.12 21.80
CA ASP A 302 12.48 5.06 22.31
C ASP A 302 12.90 4.07 21.19
N GLY A 303 12.12 3.98 20.12
CA GLY A 303 12.35 3.05 19.00
C GLY A 303 13.14 3.62 17.82
N LEU A 304 13.59 4.88 17.87
CA LEU A 304 14.28 5.51 16.74
C LEU A 304 15.74 5.02 16.62
N ASP A 305 16.19 4.82 15.38
CA ASP A 305 17.60 4.46 15.10
C ASP A 305 18.60 5.60 15.38
N GLY A 306 18.11 6.83 15.51
CA GLY A 306 18.92 8.03 15.55
C GLY A 306 18.16 9.21 16.12
N ARG A 307 18.83 10.35 16.22
CA ARG A 307 18.24 11.57 16.78
C ARG A 307 16.97 11.97 16.00
N ALA A 308 15.88 12.22 16.71
CA ALA A 308 14.68 12.81 16.14
C ALA A 308 15.03 14.15 15.44
N LEU A 309 14.42 14.40 14.29
CA LEU A 309 14.64 15.61 13.49
C LEU A 309 13.50 16.63 13.64
N ASP A 310 12.41 16.24 14.29
CA ASP A 310 11.22 17.06 14.56
C ASP A 310 10.50 16.48 15.79
N ASP A 311 9.42 17.12 16.22
CA ASP A 311 8.52 16.58 17.23
C ASP A 311 7.52 15.58 16.61
N PRO A 312 7.05 14.57 17.38
CA PRO A 312 6.02 13.65 16.91
C PRO A 312 4.72 14.36 16.50
N ARG A 313 4.33 14.21 15.23
CA ARG A 313 3.10 14.80 14.70
C ARG A 313 1.92 13.87 14.91
N GLN A 314 0.90 14.36 15.62
CA GLN A 314 -0.31 13.60 15.91
C GLN A 314 -1.27 13.55 14.71
N LEU A 315 -1.82 12.36 14.48
CA LEU A 315 -2.85 12.07 13.49
C LEU A 315 -3.98 11.30 14.16
N ARG A 316 -5.21 11.58 13.75
CA ARG A 316 -6.41 10.82 14.10
C ARG A 316 -7.10 10.38 12.82
N PHE A 317 -7.63 9.17 12.83
CA PHE A 317 -8.29 8.61 11.68
C PHE A 317 -9.37 7.60 12.09
N THR A 318 -10.30 7.36 11.18
CA THR A 318 -11.28 6.28 11.29
C THR A 318 -11.06 5.32 10.15
N THR A 319 -10.74 4.08 10.48
CA THR A 319 -10.53 3.04 9.48
C THR A 319 -11.85 2.66 8.82
N GLY A 320 -11.88 2.62 7.49
CA GLY A 320 -13.11 2.35 6.74
C GLY A 320 -13.07 2.82 5.30
N ARG A 321 -14.25 2.86 4.67
CA ARG A 321 -14.41 3.38 3.31
C ARG A 321 -15.69 4.17 3.15
N ARG A 322 -15.75 5.04 2.13
CA ARG A 322 -17.02 5.59 1.66
C ARG A 322 -17.88 4.45 1.12
N ARG A 323 -19.20 4.53 1.35
CA ARG A 323 -20.13 3.54 0.77
C ARG A 323 -20.14 3.61 -0.75
N LYS A 324 -20.05 4.83 -1.30
CA LYS A 324 -19.84 5.10 -2.73
C LYS A 324 -18.68 6.10 -2.89
N SER A 325 -17.71 5.73 -3.71
CA SER A 325 -16.59 6.61 -4.09
C SER A 325 -16.88 7.40 -5.38
N TRP A 326 -17.93 7.06 -6.12
CA TRP A 326 -18.42 7.86 -7.25
C TRP A 326 -19.92 8.12 -7.08
N ILE A 327 -20.31 9.40 -7.00
CA ILE A 327 -21.71 9.85 -7.07
C ILE A 327 -21.83 11.00 -8.08
N LYS A 328 -22.75 10.87 -9.05
CA LYS A 328 -23.01 11.88 -10.09
C LYS A 328 -21.72 12.26 -10.83
N ASN A 329 -21.31 13.53 -10.80
CA ASN A 329 -20.09 14.01 -11.43
C ASN A 329 -18.94 14.21 -10.43
N CYS A 330 -18.97 13.51 -9.28
CA CYS A 330 -17.91 13.54 -8.28
C CYS A 330 -17.30 12.15 -8.07
N VAL A 331 -15.97 12.06 -8.12
CA VAL A 331 -15.20 10.84 -7.83
C VAL A 331 -14.21 11.10 -6.70
N ALA A 332 -14.26 10.31 -5.64
CA ALA A 332 -13.37 10.40 -4.49
C ALA A 332 -12.14 9.53 -4.68
N ILE A 333 -10.95 10.14 -4.54
CA ILE A 333 -9.66 9.48 -4.70
C ILE A 333 -8.73 9.84 -3.54
N GLY A 334 -8.10 8.82 -2.96
CA GLY A 334 -7.30 8.94 -1.74
C GLY A 334 -8.17 8.91 -0.48
N LEU A 335 -7.77 9.66 0.55
CA LEU A 335 -8.40 9.62 1.87
C LEU A 335 -9.88 10.06 1.88
N SER A 336 -10.34 10.76 0.84
CA SER A 336 -11.75 11.12 0.67
C SER A 336 -12.62 9.90 0.37
N GLY A 337 -12.06 8.87 -0.28
CA GLY A 337 -12.74 7.62 -0.64
C GLY A 337 -12.66 6.54 0.46
N GLY A 338 -11.68 6.62 1.35
CA GLY A 338 -11.50 5.66 2.45
C GLY A 338 -10.08 5.66 3.00
N PHE A 339 -9.88 4.98 4.13
CA PHE A 339 -8.57 4.84 4.75
C PHE A 339 -8.43 3.50 5.48
N LEU A 340 -7.28 2.89 5.27
CA LEU A 340 -6.77 1.74 6.00
C LEU A 340 -5.36 2.11 6.48
N GLU A 341 -5.00 1.67 7.68
CA GLU A 341 -3.67 1.89 8.24
C GLU A 341 -2.57 1.36 7.29
N PRO A 342 -1.37 1.98 7.28
CA PRO A 342 -0.34 1.72 6.28
C PRO A 342 0.44 0.41 6.51
N LEU A 343 -0.16 -0.59 7.16
CA LEU A 343 0.50 -1.85 7.55
C LEU A 343 1.08 -2.59 6.36
N GLU A 344 0.37 -2.57 5.22
CA GLU A 344 0.76 -3.23 3.98
C GLU A 344 1.01 -2.23 2.83
N SER A 345 1.31 -0.96 3.16
CA SER A 345 1.73 0.06 2.18
C SER A 345 0.73 0.31 1.03
N THR A 346 -0.57 0.25 1.31
CA THR A 346 -1.62 0.23 0.29
C THR A 346 -2.18 1.60 -0.08
N SER A 347 -1.96 2.66 0.71
CA SER A 347 -2.60 3.97 0.48
C SER A 347 -2.34 4.54 -0.92
N ILE A 348 -1.09 4.51 -1.38
CA ILE A 348 -0.73 4.93 -2.75
C ILE A 348 -1.32 3.98 -3.80
N ASN A 349 -1.32 2.66 -3.56
CA ASN A 349 -1.90 1.71 -4.48
C ASN A 349 -3.41 1.95 -4.69
N MET A 350 -4.13 2.35 -3.64
CA MET A 350 -5.55 2.70 -3.76
C MET A 350 -5.76 3.94 -4.65
N ILE A 351 -4.85 4.91 -4.61
CA ILE A 351 -4.86 6.09 -5.50
C ILE A 351 -4.58 5.67 -6.94
N GLU A 352 -3.56 4.82 -7.16
CA GLU A 352 -3.23 4.27 -8.50
C GLU A 352 -4.44 3.58 -9.12
N ASN A 353 -5.07 2.68 -8.37
CA ASN A 353 -6.24 1.91 -8.83
C ASN A 353 -7.41 2.84 -9.15
N ALA A 354 -7.74 3.78 -8.26
CA ALA A 354 -8.88 4.68 -8.46
C ALA A 354 -8.67 5.62 -9.66
N ALA A 355 -7.47 6.18 -9.84
CA ALA A 355 -7.14 7.00 -11.00
C ALA A 355 -7.17 6.18 -12.31
N GLY A 356 -6.68 4.94 -12.27
CA GLY A 356 -6.74 4.00 -13.40
C GLY A 356 -8.17 3.64 -13.78
N TRP A 357 -9.00 3.25 -12.82
CA TRP A 357 -10.41 2.92 -13.07
C TRP A 357 -11.21 4.12 -13.56
N LEU A 358 -10.91 5.34 -13.09
CA LEU A 358 -11.53 6.55 -13.62
C LEU A 358 -11.19 6.76 -15.10
N LEU A 359 -9.96 6.48 -15.51
CA LEU A 359 -9.56 6.55 -16.91
C LEU A 359 -10.22 5.45 -17.77
N GLU A 360 -10.36 4.24 -17.25
CA GLU A 360 -11.06 3.14 -17.92
C GLU A 360 -12.56 3.39 -18.08
N LEU A 361 -13.18 3.99 -17.06
CA LEU A 361 -14.62 4.27 -16.97
C LEU A 361 -14.92 5.75 -17.21
N PHE A 362 -14.07 6.44 -17.98
CA PHE A 362 -14.16 7.90 -18.11
C PHE A 362 -15.51 8.34 -18.70
N PRO A 363 -16.22 9.29 -18.07
CA PRO A 363 -17.59 9.59 -18.44
C PRO A 363 -17.70 10.64 -19.56
N ASP A 364 -18.87 10.68 -20.19
CA ASP A 364 -19.37 11.87 -20.87
C ASP A 364 -20.23 12.71 -19.90
N ARG A 365 -20.70 13.89 -20.33
CA ARG A 365 -21.50 14.82 -19.50
C ARG A 365 -22.89 14.28 -19.13
N ASP A 366 -23.32 13.13 -19.66
CA ASP A 366 -24.54 12.48 -19.19
C ASP A 366 -24.30 11.75 -17.85
N PHE A 367 -23.04 11.45 -17.49
CA PHE A 367 -22.66 10.73 -16.28
C PHE A 367 -23.52 9.48 -16.05
N ARG A 368 -23.59 8.63 -17.08
CA ARG A 368 -24.36 7.38 -17.06
C ARG A 368 -24.04 6.57 -15.80
N PRO A 369 -25.06 6.19 -15.00
CA PRO A 369 -24.86 5.62 -13.67
C PRO A 369 -24.11 4.28 -13.69
N GLU A 370 -24.16 3.55 -14.80
CA GLU A 370 -23.50 2.25 -14.95
C GLU A 370 -21.97 2.34 -14.79
N LEU A 371 -21.37 3.48 -15.19
CA LEU A 371 -19.94 3.74 -14.99
C LEU A 371 -19.62 3.91 -13.51
N ALA A 372 -20.44 4.69 -12.79
CA ALA A 372 -20.28 4.89 -11.36
C ALA A 372 -20.53 3.60 -10.58
N ASP A 373 -21.50 2.78 -10.98
CA ASP A 373 -21.82 1.50 -10.34
C ASP A 373 -20.65 0.52 -10.45
N GLU A 374 -20.03 0.37 -11.64
CA GLU A 374 -18.85 -0.48 -11.80
C GLU A 374 -17.63 0.05 -11.04
N PHE A 375 -17.39 1.37 -11.06
CA PHE A 375 -16.32 1.98 -10.26
C PHE A 375 -16.51 1.70 -8.77
N ASN A 376 -17.73 1.91 -8.26
CA ASN A 376 -18.07 1.66 -6.86
C ASN A 376 -17.92 0.18 -6.48
N ARG A 377 -18.29 -0.75 -7.37
CA ARG A 377 -18.12 -2.18 -7.16
C ARG A 377 -16.64 -2.56 -7.04
N ARG A 378 -15.78 -2.07 -7.95
CA ARG A 378 -14.33 -2.32 -7.90
C ARG A 378 -13.69 -1.72 -6.65
N ALA A 379 -14.03 -0.46 -6.33
CA ALA A 379 -13.53 0.21 -5.13
C ALA A 379 -13.92 -0.55 -3.85
N ALA A 380 -15.20 -0.93 -3.70
CA ALA A 380 -15.67 -1.68 -2.54
C ALA A 380 -14.92 -3.02 -2.38
N SER A 381 -14.85 -3.82 -3.45
CA SER A 381 -14.17 -5.11 -3.44
C SER A 381 -12.69 -4.98 -3.07
N ARG A 382 -12.00 -3.95 -3.58
CA ARG A 382 -10.59 -3.72 -3.27
C ARG A 382 -10.39 -3.30 -1.81
N TYR A 383 -11.16 -2.35 -1.31
CA TYR A 383 -11.06 -1.93 0.10
C TYR A 383 -11.34 -3.09 1.05
N GLU A 384 -12.34 -3.91 0.76
CA GLU A 384 -12.69 -5.09 1.57
C GLU A 384 -11.59 -6.15 1.53
N SER A 385 -11.02 -6.43 0.35
CA SER A 385 -9.88 -7.36 0.24
C SER A 385 -8.66 -6.88 1.00
N VAL A 386 -8.34 -5.58 0.95
CA VAL A 386 -7.19 -5.02 1.69
C VAL A 386 -7.47 -5.03 3.20
N ARG A 387 -8.70 -4.67 3.62
CA ARG A 387 -9.12 -4.77 5.03
C ARG A 387 -8.90 -6.19 5.55
N ASP A 388 -9.43 -7.19 4.87
CA ASP A 388 -9.36 -8.59 5.31
C ASP A 388 -7.90 -9.06 5.42
N PHE A 389 -7.04 -8.65 4.48
CA PHE A 389 -5.62 -8.97 4.52
C PHE A 389 -4.90 -8.30 5.71
N ILE A 390 -5.21 -7.04 6.04
CA ILE A 390 -4.68 -6.37 7.24
C ILE A 390 -5.19 -7.05 8.50
N VAL A 391 -6.48 -7.40 8.55
CA VAL A 391 -7.11 -8.07 9.71
C VAL A 391 -6.42 -9.38 10.07
N LEU A 392 -5.88 -10.14 9.11
CA LEU A 392 -5.09 -11.35 9.38
C LEU A 392 -3.98 -11.12 10.42
N HIS A 393 -3.27 -10.00 10.30
CA HIS A 393 -2.14 -9.65 11.16
C HIS A 393 -2.54 -9.50 12.62
N TYR A 394 -3.70 -8.90 12.87
CA TYR A 394 -4.27 -8.72 14.20
C TYR A 394 -4.94 -9.99 14.71
N LYS A 395 -5.76 -10.63 13.88
CA LYS A 395 -6.63 -11.74 14.26
C LYS A 395 -5.87 -13.01 14.61
N LEU A 396 -4.77 -13.28 13.90
CA LEU A 396 -3.99 -14.53 14.05
C LEU A 396 -2.90 -14.44 15.11
N THR A 397 -2.83 -13.33 15.85
CA THR A 397 -1.91 -13.19 16.96
C THR A 397 -2.16 -14.25 18.04
N LYS A 398 -1.08 -14.75 18.66
CA LYS A 398 -1.11 -15.58 19.88
C LYS A 398 -0.70 -14.77 21.11
N ARG A 399 -0.55 -13.46 20.95
CA ARG A 399 -0.19 -12.54 22.03
C ARG A 399 -1.33 -12.38 23.02
N THR A 400 -1.00 -12.53 24.29
CA THR A 400 -1.92 -12.34 25.42
C THR A 400 -1.37 -11.35 26.43
N ASP A 401 -0.29 -10.64 26.09
CA ASP A 401 0.44 -9.74 26.98
C ASP A 401 -0.24 -8.36 27.19
N SER A 402 -1.27 -8.04 26.42
CA SER A 402 -2.05 -6.80 26.56
C SER A 402 -3.54 -7.01 26.28
N GLU A 403 -4.39 -6.11 26.77
CA GLU A 403 -5.82 -6.11 26.43
C GLU A 403 -6.06 -5.87 24.94
N PHE A 404 -5.22 -5.06 24.29
CA PHE A 404 -5.31 -4.80 22.85
C PHE A 404 -5.18 -6.09 22.03
N TRP A 405 -4.16 -6.89 22.32
CA TRP A 405 -3.94 -8.16 21.60
C TRP A 405 -4.99 -9.22 21.97
N ARG A 406 -5.45 -9.24 23.23
CA ARG A 406 -6.60 -10.08 23.62
C ARG A 406 -7.85 -9.71 22.83
N TYR A 407 -8.14 -8.42 22.66
CA TYR A 407 -9.24 -7.97 21.81
C TYR A 407 -9.06 -8.41 20.36
N CYS A 408 -7.90 -8.14 19.75
CA CYS A 408 -7.61 -8.48 18.35
C CYS A 408 -7.76 -9.98 18.05
N ALA A 409 -7.27 -10.85 18.93
CA ALA A 409 -7.42 -12.30 18.78
C ALA A 409 -8.89 -12.75 18.84
N ASN A 410 -9.74 -12.06 19.60
CA ASN A 410 -11.12 -12.45 19.87
C ASN A 410 -12.17 -11.68 19.04
N MET A 411 -11.81 -10.62 18.33
CA MET A 411 -12.75 -9.83 17.53
C MET A 411 -13.42 -10.67 16.44
N ALA A 412 -14.68 -10.34 16.13
CA ALA A 412 -15.41 -10.98 15.04
C ALA A 412 -14.77 -10.61 13.68
N ILE A 413 -14.83 -11.54 12.74
CA ILE A 413 -14.32 -11.35 11.37
C ILE A 413 -15.38 -11.83 10.36
N PRO A 414 -15.34 -11.37 9.11
CA PRO A 414 -16.26 -11.82 8.07
C PRO A 414 -16.12 -13.32 7.76
N ASP A 415 -17.21 -13.96 7.32
CA ASP A 415 -17.21 -15.38 6.94
C ASP A 415 -16.23 -15.69 5.80
N THR A 416 -16.03 -14.74 4.87
CA THR A 416 -15.05 -14.85 3.78
C THR A 416 -13.63 -15.00 4.31
N LEU A 417 -13.26 -14.21 5.32
CA LEU A 417 -11.95 -14.27 5.94
C LEU A 417 -11.79 -15.52 6.80
N THR A 418 -12.83 -15.90 7.55
CA THR A 418 -12.86 -17.17 8.29
C THR A 418 -12.61 -18.35 7.36
N HIS A 419 -13.34 -18.42 6.23
CA HIS A 419 -13.17 -19.46 5.23
C HIS A 419 -11.73 -19.51 4.69
N GLN A 420 -11.14 -18.35 4.36
CA GLN A 420 -9.77 -18.29 3.85
C GLN A 420 -8.74 -18.80 4.87
N ILE A 421 -8.88 -18.43 6.15
CA ILE A 421 -8.01 -18.90 7.23
C ILE A 421 -8.15 -20.41 7.43
N GLU A 422 -9.38 -20.91 7.54
CA GLU A 422 -9.62 -22.34 7.78
C GLU A 422 -9.19 -23.20 6.58
N LEU A 423 -9.42 -22.76 5.35
CA LEU A 423 -8.99 -23.50 4.16
C LEU A 423 -7.47 -23.70 4.15
N PHE A 424 -6.71 -22.66 4.48
CA PHE A 424 -5.26 -22.76 4.60
C PHE A 424 -4.84 -23.62 5.78
N ARG A 425 -5.47 -23.46 6.95
CA ARG A 425 -5.16 -24.26 8.14
C ARG A 425 -5.46 -25.75 7.94
N GLU A 426 -6.54 -26.11 7.26
CA GLU A 426 -6.89 -27.51 7.07
C GLU A 426 -6.08 -28.13 5.93
N THR A 427 -5.78 -27.37 4.86
CA THR A 427 -5.30 -27.97 3.59
C THR A 427 -4.06 -27.34 2.96
N GLY A 428 -3.56 -26.23 3.51
CA GLY A 428 -2.44 -25.46 2.94
C GLY A 428 -2.81 -24.62 1.72
N ARG A 429 -4.05 -24.71 1.24
CA ARG A 429 -4.51 -23.98 0.05
C ARG A 429 -4.94 -22.57 0.40
N VAL A 430 -4.66 -21.64 -0.52
CA VAL A 430 -5.08 -20.25 -0.43
C VAL A 430 -6.20 -20.01 -1.44
N VAL A 431 -7.28 -19.37 -0.99
CA VAL A 431 -8.30 -18.78 -1.88
C VAL A 431 -7.99 -17.31 -2.11
N ILE A 432 -8.16 -16.84 -3.35
CA ILE A 432 -7.97 -15.44 -3.73
C ILE A 432 -9.30 -14.90 -4.25
N TYR A 433 -9.88 -13.96 -3.50
CA TYR A 433 -11.16 -13.33 -3.86
C TYR A 433 -10.96 -12.12 -4.80
N ASP A 434 -9.99 -11.26 -4.49
CA ASP A 434 -9.57 -10.17 -5.36
C ASP A 434 -8.34 -10.59 -6.17
N LYS A 435 -8.55 -10.92 -7.44
CA LYS A 435 -7.48 -11.35 -8.36
C LYS A 435 -6.47 -10.26 -8.68
N GLU A 436 -6.84 -9.00 -8.48
CA GLU A 436 -5.96 -7.85 -8.69
C GLU A 436 -5.29 -7.38 -7.38
N GLY A 437 -5.58 -8.06 -6.26
CA GLY A 437 -5.08 -7.78 -4.91
C GLY A 437 -3.81 -8.56 -4.57
N PHE A 438 -3.70 -8.98 -3.30
CA PHE A 438 -2.54 -9.71 -2.79
C PHE A 438 -2.46 -11.13 -3.38
N SER A 439 -1.25 -11.54 -3.77
CA SER A 439 -0.99 -12.86 -4.36
C SER A 439 -1.17 -14.02 -3.37
N ALA A 440 -1.21 -15.26 -3.87
CA ALA A 440 -1.16 -16.44 -3.01
C ALA A 440 0.10 -16.48 -2.12
N SER A 441 1.26 -16.11 -2.65
CA SER A 441 2.52 -16.04 -1.89
C SER A 441 2.45 -15.02 -0.75
N SER A 442 1.77 -13.89 -0.96
CA SER A 442 1.53 -12.90 0.10
C SER A 442 0.70 -13.49 1.23
N HIS A 443 -0.41 -14.16 0.92
CA HIS A 443 -1.24 -14.83 1.93
C HIS A 443 -0.47 -15.93 2.67
N ILE A 444 0.33 -16.73 1.96
CA ILE A 444 1.20 -17.73 2.58
C ILE A 444 2.19 -17.07 3.55
N ALA A 445 2.87 -15.99 3.15
CA ALA A 445 3.83 -15.28 4.00
C ALA A 445 3.19 -14.83 5.33
N ILE A 446 1.99 -14.23 5.26
CA ILE A 446 1.28 -13.74 6.44
C ILE A 446 0.75 -14.90 7.28
N LEU A 447 0.05 -15.87 6.69
CA LEU A 447 -0.55 -16.99 7.42
C LEU A 447 0.53 -17.85 8.09
N ALA A 448 1.58 -18.23 7.36
CA ALA A 448 2.69 -19.02 7.88
C ALA A 448 3.53 -18.23 8.90
N GLY A 449 3.82 -16.96 8.61
CA GLY A 449 4.58 -16.06 9.49
C GLY A 449 3.93 -15.83 10.85
N LEU A 450 2.59 -15.76 10.87
CA LEU A 450 1.78 -15.67 12.10
C LEU A 450 1.55 -17.03 12.78
N GLY A 451 2.14 -18.10 12.24
CA GLY A 451 2.16 -19.42 12.86
C GLY A 451 0.91 -20.26 12.61
N VAL A 452 0.19 -20.00 11.51
CA VAL A 452 -0.82 -20.93 10.98
C VAL A 452 -0.09 -22.03 10.21
N ALA A 453 -0.04 -23.22 10.80
CA ALA A 453 0.50 -24.40 10.15
C ALA A 453 -0.65 -25.23 9.56
N PRO A 454 -0.62 -25.57 8.26
CA PRO A 454 -1.59 -26.49 7.70
C PRO A 454 -1.56 -27.86 8.41
N LYS A 455 -2.71 -28.51 8.53
CA LYS A 455 -2.88 -29.81 9.21
C LYS A 455 -2.72 -31.01 8.28
N ALA A 456 -3.07 -30.85 7.00
CA ALA A 456 -2.92 -31.87 5.98
C ALA A 456 -2.09 -31.33 4.80
N ASP A 457 -1.51 -32.26 4.05
CA ASP A 457 -0.86 -31.99 2.78
C ASP A 457 -1.87 -32.07 1.63
N ASP A 458 -1.54 -31.41 0.51
CA ASP A 458 -2.20 -31.70 -0.76
C ASP A 458 -1.79 -33.13 -1.20
N PRO A 459 -2.74 -34.08 -1.37
CA PRO A 459 -2.41 -35.47 -1.67
C PRO A 459 -1.57 -35.65 -2.94
N LEU A 460 -1.65 -34.71 -3.90
CA LEU A 460 -0.95 -34.81 -5.17
C LEU A 460 0.53 -34.45 -5.06
N ILE A 461 0.97 -33.76 -3.99
CA ILE A 461 2.40 -33.51 -3.77
C ILE A 461 3.15 -34.77 -3.33
N HIS A 462 2.44 -35.82 -2.89
CA HIS A 462 3.02 -37.13 -2.55
C HIS A 462 3.43 -37.95 -3.77
N LEU A 463 2.97 -37.59 -4.97
CA LEU A 463 3.36 -38.25 -6.22
C LEU A 463 4.82 -37.96 -6.59
N MET A 464 5.42 -36.91 -6.04
CA MET A 464 6.85 -36.64 -6.20
C MET A 464 7.71 -37.50 -5.27
N ASP A 465 8.77 -38.07 -5.83
CA ASP A 465 9.80 -38.75 -5.05
C ASP A 465 10.47 -37.78 -4.08
N LEU A 466 10.46 -38.14 -2.79
CA LEU A 466 10.95 -37.27 -1.70
C LEU A 466 12.44 -36.94 -1.86
N ARG A 467 13.26 -37.90 -2.29
CA ARG A 467 14.72 -37.70 -2.43
C ARG A 467 15.03 -36.73 -3.57
N LYS A 468 14.36 -36.87 -4.72
CA LYS A 468 14.46 -35.94 -5.83
C LYS A 468 13.98 -34.54 -5.44
N LEU A 469 12.86 -34.46 -4.72
CA LEU A 469 12.32 -33.19 -4.24
C LEU A 469 13.29 -32.49 -3.28
N HIS A 470 13.84 -33.21 -2.30
CA HIS A 470 14.82 -32.68 -1.37
C HIS A 470 16.09 -32.20 -2.08
N ALA A 471 16.62 -33.00 -3.03
CA ALA A 471 17.79 -32.62 -3.82
C ALA A 471 17.53 -31.35 -4.67
N HIS A 472 16.35 -31.23 -5.27
CA HIS A 472 15.93 -30.03 -6.00
C HIS A 472 15.91 -28.80 -5.09
N TYR A 473 15.30 -28.91 -3.91
CA TYR A 473 15.23 -27.82 -2.93
C TYR A 473 16.60 -27.39 -2.41
N TYR A 474 17.49 -28.35 -2.18
CA TYR A 474 18.87 -28.09 -1.80
C TYR A 474 19.62 -27.30 -2.89
N GLN A 475 19.52 -27.73 -4.15
CA GLN A 475 20.15 -27.05 -5.29
C GLN A 475 19.58 -25.64 -5.49
N LEU A 476 18.25 -25.49 -5.46
CA LEU A 476 17.60 -24.19 -5.64
C LEU A 476 18.04 -23.18 -4.56
N ARG A 477 18.11 -23.61 -3.29
CA ARG A 477 18.61 -22.77 -2.20
C ARG A 477 20.06 -22.33 -2.42
N GLN A 478 20.93 -23.22 -2.93
CA GLN A 478 22.31 -22.85 -3.26
C GLN A 478 22.37 -21.82 -4.39
N VAL A 479 21.57 -21.99 -5.44
CA VAL A 479 21.50 -21.04 -6.56
C VAL A 479 21.04 -19.67 -6.08
N ILE A 480 19.99 -19.60 -5.26
CA ILE A 480 19.50 -18.35 -4.67
C ILE A 480 20.60 -17.69 -3.85
N ALA A 481 21.24 -18.42 -2.93
CA ALA A 481 22.29 -17.88 -2.07
C ALA A 481 23.50 -17.36 -2.88
N GLN A 482 23.97 -18.11 -3.87
CA GLN A 482 25.07 -17.70 -4.75
C GLN A 482 24.71 -16.44 -5.55
N THR A 483 23.50 -16.40 -6.10
CA THR A 483 23.01 -15.26 -6.91
C THR A 483 22.92 -14.00 -6.06
N VAL A 484 22.32 -14.09 -4.87
CA VAL A 484 22.19 -12.95 -3.95
C VAL A 484 23.56 -12.47 -3.44
N ASN A 485 24.49 -13.39 -3.14
CA ASN A 485 25.82 -13.02 -2.69
C ASN A 485 26.62 -12.23 -3.75
N ALA A 486 26.34 -12.43 -5.03
CA ALA A 486 26.95 -11.69 -6.14
C ALA A 486 26.34 -10.29 -6.36
N MET A 487 25.17 -10.00 -5.77
CA MET A 487 24.52 -8.69 -5.90
C MET A 487 25.23 -7.61 -5.09
N PRO A 488 25.16 -6.33 -5.50
CA PRO A 488 25.73 -5.24 -4.73
C PRO A 488 24.97 -5.02 -3.42
N ASP A 489 25.65 -4.41 -2.44
CA ASP A 489 25.02 -3.87 -1.24
C ASP A 489 24.01 -2.78 -1.65
N HIS A 490 22.83 -2.79 -1.02
CA HIS A 490 21.73 -1.86 -1.36
C HIS A 490 22.10 -0.40 -1.17
N THR A 491 22.82 -0.06 -0.09
CA THR A 491 23.24 1.32 0.18
C THR A 491 24.21 1.78 -0.91
N HIS A 492 25.13 0.92 -1.32
CA HIS A 492 26.05 1.20 -2.43
C HIS A 492 25.30 1.41 -3.75
N TYR A 493 24.36 0.52 -4.09
CA TYR A 493 23.56 0.62 -5.30
C TYR A 493 22.77 1.94 -5.38
N VAL A 494 22.10 2.33 -4.28
CA VAL A 494 21.33 3.59 -4.22
C VAL A 494 22.24 4.81 -4.39
N ARG A 495 23.45 4.80 -3.81
CA ARG A 495 24.40 5.91 -3.95
C ARG A 495 24.90 6.07 -5.39
N GLN A 496 25.14 4.97 -6.10
CA GLN A 496 25.58 5.02 -7.51
C GLN A 496 24.47 5.52 -8.45
N LEU A 497 23.22 5.12 -8.22
CA LEU A 497 22.11 5.48 -9.11
C LEU A 497 21.75 6.97 -9.06
N ALA A 498 21.98 7.60 -7.91
CA ALA A 498 21.51 8.95 -7.62
C ALA A 498 22.63 9.91 -7.19
N GLY A 499 23.86 9.55 -7.56
CA GLY A 499 25.08 10.37 -7.44
C GLY A 499 25.35 11.20 -8.69
#